data_AF-A0A3D3L7N1-F1
#
_entry.id   AF-A0A3D3L7N1-F1
#
_cell.length_a   1.000
_cell.length_b   1.000
_cell.length_c   1.000
_cell.angle_alpha   90.00
_cell.angle_beta   90.00
_cell.angle_gamma   90.00
#
_symmetry.space_group_name_H-M   'P 1'
#
loop_
_entity.id
_entity.type
_entity.pdbx_description
1 polymer ?
#
loop_
_entity_poly.entity_id
_entity_poly.type
_entity_poly.pdbx_seq_one_letter_code
_entity_poly.pdbx_strand_id
1 'polypeptide(L)'
;MAVRTFMDNPSDTRAETERNFGPQPLDALMLQLGLDNHALVAASQEPLTHKAVQRARKGRRLTPRMRQRIADALHRAATLKDARPERPWYPRELFNY
;
A
#
# COMPACT_ATOMS: atom_id res chain seq x y z
N MET A 1 -21.69 -22.90 32.01
CA MET A 1 -21.40 -21.91 30.94
C MET A 1 -20.26 -21.03 31.43
N ALA A 2 -19.05 -21.23 30.91
CA ALA A 2 -17.88 -20.45 31.32
C ALA A 2 -17.71 -19.26 30.37
N VAL A 3 -17.95 -18.05 30.88
CA VAL A 3 -17.69 -16.78 30.19
C VAL A 3 -16.18 -16.62 30.12
N ARG A 4 -15.59 -16.74 28.92
CA ARG A 4 -14.19 -16.40 28.69
C ARG A 4 -14.05 -14.89 28.68
N THR A 5 -13.52 -14.34 29.76
CA THR A 5 -12.99 -12.99 29.80
C THR A 5 -11.85 -12.90 28.79
N PHE A 6 -12.13 -12.29 27.64
CA PHE A 6 -11.08 -11.82 26.73
C PHE A 6 -10.33 -10.71 27.46
N MET A 7 -9.12 -11.02 27.94
CA MET A 7 -8.15 -9.99 28.29
C MET A 7 -7.87 -9.18 27.03
N ASP A 8 -8.46 -7.99 26.94
CA ASP A 8 -7.96 -6.91 26.11
C ASP A 8 -6.49 -6.72 26.46
N ASN A 9 -5.60 -7.11 25.54
CA ASN A 9 -4.16 -6.94 25.68
C ASN A 9 -3.77 -5.54 25.17
N PRO A 10 -3.49 -4.55 26.04
CA PRO A 10 -3.26 -3.17 25.60
C PRO A 10 -1.82 -2.93 25.12
N SER A 11 -1.05 -3.98 24.76
CA SER A 11 0.38 -3.85 24.49
C SER A 11 0.77 -3.59 23.03
N ASP A 12 -0.15 -3.65 22.06
CA ASP A 12 0.21 -3.49 20.62
C ASP A 12 0.12 -2.05 20.08
N THR A 13 -0.27 -1.05 20.88
CA THR A 13 -0.42 0.32 20.33
C THR A 13 0.91 1.07 20.16
N ARG A 14 1.98 0.65 20.85
CA ARG A 14 3.28 1.36 20.85
C ARG A 14 4.13 1.08 19.60
N ALA A 15 4.02 -0.09 18.98
CA ALA A 15 4.78 -0.46 17.78
C ALA A 15 4.14 0.00 16.46
N GLU A 16 2.95 0.60 16.52
CA GLU A 16 2.22 1.09 15.35
C GLU A 16 2.70 2.48 14.90
N THR A 17 3.06 3.33 15.86
CA THR A 17 3.44 4.72 15.62
C THR A 17 4.84 4.84 15.03
N GLU A 18 5.78 4.01 15.46
CA GLU A 18 7.20 4.08 15.03
C GLU A 18 7.42 3.64 13.57
N ARG A 19 6.43 2.99 12.95
CA ARG A 19 6.49 2.47 11.57
C ARG A 19 5.58 3.24 10.61
N ASN A 20 5.15 4.44 10.98
CA ASN A 20 4.35 5.32 10.14
C ASN A 20 5.21 6.48 9.63
N PHE A 21 5.52 6.45 8.33
CA PHE A 21 6.35 7.45 7.66
C PHE A 21 5.55 8.60 7.04
N GLY A 22 4.26 8.76 7.43
CA GLY A 22 3.39 9.79 6.90
C GLY A 22 2.93 9.52 5.46
N PRO A 23 2.31 10.51 4.78
CA PRO A 23 1.85 10.33 3.40
C PRO A 23 3.02 9.95 2.47
N GLN A 24 2.87 8.86 1.73
CA GLN A 24 3.91 8.39 0.81
C GLN A 24 3.75 9.04 -0.57
N PRO A 25 4.84 9.18 -1.35
CA PRO A 25 4.77 9.66 -2.73
C PRO A 25 3.78 8.89 -3.61
N LEU A 26 3.59 7.59 -3.31
CA LEU A 26 2.56 6.75 -3.93
C LEU A 26 1.16 7.39 -3.90
N ASP A 27 0.78 8.03 -2.80
CA ASP A 27 -0.56 8.61 -2.65
C ASP A 27 -0.78 9.77 -3.64
N ALA A 28 0.18 10.70 -3.71
CA ALA A 28 0.15 11.81 -4.65
C ALA A 28 0.15 11.32 -6.11
N LEU A 29 0.97 10.32 -6.42
CA LEU A 29 1.06 9.76 -7.77
C LEU A 29 -0.24 9.05 -8.18
N MET A 30 -0.88 8.31 -7.27
CA MET A 30 -2.18 7.70 -7.51
C MET A 30 -3.26 8.77 -7.76
N LEU A 31 -3.26 9.87 -6.99
CA LEU A 31 -4.20 10.97 -7.20
C LEU A 31 -3.98 11.66 -8.56
N GLN A 32 -2.73 11.90 -8.94
CA GLN A 32 -2.38 12.50 -10.24
C GLN A 32 -2.83 11.65 -11.43
N LEU A 33 -2.67 10.32 -11.33
CA LEU A 33 -3.11 9.37 -12.36
C LEU A 33 -4.62 9.07 -12.28
N GLY A 34 -5.34 9.63 -11.29
CA GLY A 34 -6.73 9.34 -11.02
C GLY A 34 -6.98 7.85 -10.75
N LEU A 35 -6.03 7.17 -10.11
CA LEU A 35 -6.09 5.77 -9.75
C LEU A 35 -6.61 5.62 -8.32
N ASP A 36 -7.59 4.75 -8.15
CA ASP A 36 -8.08 4.36 -6.83
C ASP A 36 -7.41 3.06 -6.36
N ASN A 37 -7.69 2.67 -5.12
CA ASN A 37 -7.12 1.43 -4.58
C ASN A 37 -7.66 0.19 -5.31
N HIS A 38 -8.88 0.27 -5.84
CA HIS A 38 -9.51 -0.82 -6.56
C HIS A 38 -8.76 -1.08 -7.87
N ALA A 39 -8.40 -0.04 -8.63
CA ALA A 39 -7.62 -0.15 -9.85
C ALA A 39 -6.28 -0.85 -9.62
N LEU A 40 -5.57 -0.54 -8.52
CA LEU A 40 -4.33 -1.26 -8.19
C LEU A 40 -4.58 -2.72 -7.87
N VAL A 41 -5.62 -3.03 -7.10
CA VAL A 41 -5.96 -4.42 -6.75
C VAL A 41 -6.38 -5.21 -7.98
N ALA A 42 -7.21 -4.63 -8.85
CA ALA A 42 -7.69 -5.24 -10.08
C ALA A 42 -6.58 -5.45 -11.12
N ALA A 43 -5.61 -4.53 -11.19
CA ALA A 43 -4.47 -4.63 -12.11
C ALA A 43 -3.33 -5.54 -11.60
N SER A 44 -3.34 -5.91 -10.31
CA SER A 44 -2.26 -6.69 -9.70
C SER A 44 -2.29 -8.15 -10.17
N GLN A 45 -1.15 -8.67 -10.61
CA GLN A 45 -0.98 -10.09 -10.95
C GLN A 45 -0.76 -10.98 -9.71
N GLU A 46 -0.21 -10.40 -8.65
CA GLU A 46 -0.04 -11.08 -7.36
C GLU A 46 -1.16 -10.70 -6.39
N PRO A 47 -1.46 -11.53 -5.38
CA PRO A 47 -2.45 -11.21 -4.37
C PRO A 47 -2.13 -9.89 -3.65
N LEU A 48 -2.99 -8.89 -3.89
CA LEU A 48 -2.94 -7.56 -3.30
C LEU A 48 -4.32 -7.23 -2.74
N THR A 49 -4.36 -6.64 -1.53
CA THR A 49 -5.63 -6.29 -0.87
C THR A 49 -5.80 -4.78 -0.78
N HIS A 50 -7.05 -4.30 -0.74
CA HIS A 50 -7.34 -2.88 -0.52
C HIS A 50 -6.67 -2.34 0.77
N LYS A 51 -6.65 -3.15 1.84
CA LYS A 51 -5.97 -2.80 3.10
C LYS A 51 -4.45 -2.67 2.94
N ALA A 52 -3.82 -3.47 2.07
CA ALA A 52 -2.39 -3.32 1.78
C ALA A 52 -2.10 -2.01 1.05
N VAL A 53 -2.89 -1.66 0.04
CA VAL A 53 -2.76 -0.39 -0.69
C VAL A 53 -3.01 0.80 0.22
N GLN A 54 -4.04 0.74 1.07
CA GLN A 54 -4.33 1.79 2.05
C GLN A 54 -3.19 2.00 3.05
N ARG A 55 -2.57 0.92 3.54
CA ARG A 55 -1.38 1.00 4.40
C ARG A 55 -0.18 1.61 3.68
N ALA A 56 -0.01 1.27 2.40
CA ALA A 56 1.04 1.82 1.54
C ALA A 56 0.93 3.34 1.42
N ARG A 57 -0.27 3.84 1.08
CA ARG A 57 -0.56 5.26 0.90
C ARG A 57 -0.32 6.07 2.18
N LYS A 58 -0.76 5.53 3.32
CA LYS A 58 -0.62 6.15 4.64
C LYS A 58 0.81 6.09 5.22
N GLY A 59 1.74 5.38 4.58
CA GLY A 59 3.12 5.26 5.04
C GLY A 59 3.37 4.26 6.14
N ARG A 60 2.48 3.28 6.33
CA ARG A 60 2.79 2.17 7.22
C ARG A 60 3.83 1.27 6.57
N ARG A 61 4.91 0.96 7.29
CA ARG A 61 6.03 0.15 6.79
C ARG A 61 5.54 -1.18 6.20
N LEU A 62 5.94 -1.44 4.95
CA LEU A 62 5.68 -2.67 4.21
C LEU A 62 6.95 -3.49 4.05
N THR A 63 6.79 -4.79 3.78
CA THR A 63 7.91 -5.66 3.41
C THR A 63 8.41 -5.29 2.00
N PRO A 64 9.71 -5.51 1.68
CA PRO A 64 10.26 -5.21 0.37
C PRO A 64 9.47 -5.83 -0.79
N ARG A 65 9.06 -7.10 -0.64
CA ARG A 65 8.22 -7.82 -1.60
C ARG A 65 6.87 -7.14 -1.82
N MET A 66 6.25 -6.64 -0.75
CA MET A 66 4.97 -5.93 -0.87
C MET A 66 5.13 -4.57 -1.56
N ARG A 67 6.23 -3.85 -1.30
CA ARG A 67 6.53 -2.60 -2.03
C ARG A 67 6.72 -2.84 -3.53
N GLN A 68 7.43 -3.91 -3.91
CA GLN A 68 7.59 -4.31 -5.31
C GLN A 68 6.24 -4.62 -5.97
N ARG A 69 5.40 -5.44 -5.32
CA ARG A 69 4.05 -5.74 -5.83
C ARG A 69 3.21 -4.50 -6.08
N ILE A 70 3.26 -3.53 -5.17
CA ILE A 70 2.53 -2.27 -5.34
C ILE A 70 3.08 -1.46 -6.51
N ALA A 71 4.40 -1.41 -6.67
CA ALA A 71 5.03 -0.73 -7.81
C ALA A 71 4.62 -1.36 -9.14
N ASP A 72 4.64 -2.70 -9.22
CA ASP A 72 4.22 -3.44 -10.40
C ASP A 72 2.73 -3.26 -10.69
N ALA A 73 1.89 -3.31 -9.66
CA ALA A 73 0.45 -3.08 -9.78
C ALA A 73 0.14 -1.66 -10.25
N LEU A 74 0.87 -0.66 -9.76
CA LEU A 74 0.72 0.73 -10.19
C LEU A 74 1.09 0.89 -11.67
N HIS A 75 2.22 0.31 -12.10
CA HIS A 75 2.65 0.34 -13.49
C HIS A 75 1.57 -0.24 -14.42
N ARG A 76 1.02 -1.40 -14.07
CA ARG A 76 -0.06 -2.04 -14.83
C ARG A 76 -1.33 -1.21 -14.83
N ALA A 77 -1.74 -0.69 -13.67
CA ALA A 77 -2.94 0.14 -13.54
C ALA A 77 -2.84 1.41 -14.40
N ALA A 78 -1.68 2.04 -14.45
CA ALA A 78 -1.45 3.20 -15.31
C ALA A 78 -1.48 2.86 -16.80
N THR A 79 -0.91 1.71 -17.19
CA THR A 79 -0.96 1.23 -18.57
C THR A 79 -2.40 0.93 -19.02
N LEU A 80 -3.24 0.37 -18.14
CA LEU A 80 -4.66 0.14 -18.41
C LEU A 80 -5.48 1.44 -18.53
N LYS A 81 -4.99 2.55 -17.97
CA LYS A 81 -5.62 3.88 -18.01
C LYS A 81 -5.10 4.77 -19.14
N ASP A 82 -4.38 4.20 -20.11
CA ASP A 82 -3.74 4.92 -21.23
C ASP A 82 -2.68 5.94 -20.84
N ALA A 83 -2.24 5.97 -19.58
CA ALA A 83 -1.14 6.86 -19.15
C ALA A 83 0.24 6.42 -19.67
N ARG A 84 0.36 5.17 -20.15
CA ARG A 84 1.55 4.52 -20.73
C ARG A 84 2.88 5.10 -20.22
N PRO A 85 3.22 4.86 -18.95
CA PRO A 85 4.48 5.33 -18.42
C PRO A 85 5.64 4.71 -19.21
N GLU A 86 6.57 5.54 -19.69
CA GLU A 86 7.74 5.09 -20.47
C GLU A 86 8.61 4.08 -19.72
N ARG A 87 8.57 4.14 -18.38
CA ARG A 87 9.35 3.28 -17.49
C ARG A 87 8.51 2.77 -16.32
N PRO A 88 8.80 1.56 -15.80
CA PRO A 88 8.25 1.08 -14.54
C PRO A 88 8.64 1.97 -13.35
N TRP A 89 7.71 2.14 -12.42
CA TRP A 89 8.00 2.78 -11.13
C TRP A 89 8.75 1.82 -10.22
N TYR A 90 9.67 2.37 -9.43
CA TYR A 90 10.43 1.58 -8.46
C TYR A 90 9.97 1.88 -7.03
N PRO A 91 10.07 0.91 -6.11
CA PRO A 91 9.74 1.12 -4.69
C PRO A 91 10.39 2.36 -4.05
N ARG A 92 11.63 2.68 -4.43
CA ARG A 92 12.37 3.85 -3.93
C ARG A 92 11.73 5.20 -4.30
N GLU A 93 10.93 5.24 -5.37
CA GLU A 93 10.21 6.43 -5.83
C GLU A 93 8.82 6.54 -5.19
N LEU A 94 8.28 5.40 -4.72
CA LEU A 94 6.92 5.30 -4.17
C LEU A 94 6.88 5.40 -2.64
N PHE A 95 8.01 5.13 -1.97
CA PHE A 95 8.13 5.04 -0.52
C PHE A 95 9.36 5.80 -0.02
N ASN A 96 9.21 6.55 1.07
CA ASN A 96 10.27 7.38 1.66
C ASN A 96 11.18 6.60 2.65
N TYR A 97 11.09 5.27 2.66
CA TYR A 97 11.79 4.36 3.58
C TYR A 97 12.21 3.07 2.87
#